data_AF-A0A966FR25-F1
#
_entry.id   AF-A0A966FR25-F1
#
_cell.length_a   1.000
_cell.length_b   1.000
_cell.length_c   1.000
_cell.angle_alpha   90.00
_cell.angle_beta   90.00
_cell.angle_gamma   90.00
#
_symmetry.space_group_name_H-M   'P 1'
#
loop_
_entity.id
_entity.type
_entity.pdbx_description
1 polymer ?
#
loop_
_entity_poly.entity_id
_entity_poly.type
_entity_poly.pdbx_seq_one_letter_code
_entity_poly.pdbx_strand_id
1 'polypeptide(L)'
;QGRAFWIEREGCVWLVQRASSGMLGGMRALPDDGWSAAGDGSGEPPVSGAWEEAGVVRHAFTHFAIELGVLRCDGAPANMPGEGEWWPVDRIEDAGLPTLFAKASRLARAAGERLL
;
A
#
# COMPACT_ATOMS: atom_id res chain seq x y z
N GLN A 1 5.51 -11.17 -8.05
CA GLN A 1 4.37 -11.03 -7.13
C GLN A 1 4.79 -10.09 -6.00
N GLY A 2 3.85 -9.37 -5.42
CA GLY A 2 4.11 -8.56 -4.23
C GLY A 2 2.82 -8.27 -3.48
N ARG A 3 2.95 -7.63 -2.33
CA ARG A 3 1.84 -7.22 -1.48
C ARG A 3 2.00 -5.76 -1.07
N ALA A 4 0.88 -5.05 -1.03
CA ALA A 4 0.78 -3.73 -0.43
C ALA A 4 -0.26 -3.75 0.70
N PHE A 5 0.00 -2.94 1.71
CA PHE A 5 -0.74 -2.93 2.96
C PHE A 5 -1.48 -1.59 3.12
N TRP A 6 -2.79 -1.61 2.96
CA TRP A 6 -3.66 -0.47 3.31
C TRP A 6 -3.96 -0.52 4.81
N ILE A 7 -3.56 0.53 5.52
CA ILE A 7 -3.67 0.60 6.98
C ILE A 7 -4.45 1.86 7.31
N GLU A 8 -5.69 1.70 7.75
CA GLU A 8 -6.59 2.80 8.01
C GLU A 8 -6.84 3.01 9.50
N ARG A 9 -6.89 4.27 9.89
CA ARG A 9 -7.23 4.70 11.23
C ARG A 9 -7.88 6.08 11.15
N GLU A 10 -9.07 6.23 11.74
CA GLU A 10 -9.71 7.54 11.93
C GLU A 10 -9.80 8.37 10.62
N GLY A 11 -10.13 7.69 9.50
CA GLY A 11 -10.24 8.33 8.18
C GLY A 11 -8.89 8.72 7.54
N CYS A 12 -7.78 8.27 8.11
CA CYS A 12 -6.43 8.45 7.56
C CYS A 12 -5.81 7.09 7.20
N VAL A 13 -4.99 7.07 6.15
CA VAL A 13 -4.20 5.91 5.73
C VAL A 13 -2.72 6.16 5.99
N TRP A 14 -2.02 5.14 6.45
CA TRP A 14 -0.56 5.22 6.64
C TRP A 14 0.17 5.10 5.31
N LEU A 15 0.95 6.13 4.97
CA LEU A 15 1.79 6.17 3.77
C LEU A 15 3.26 6.21 4.18
N VAL A 16 4.10 5.60 3.35
CA VAL A 16 5.56 5.57 3.54
C VAL A 16 6.26 6.09 2.29
N GLN A 17 7.57 6.33 2.39
CA GLN A 17 8.41 6.58 1.22
C GLN A 17 9.23 5.32 0.92
N ARG A 18 9.22 4.87 -0.34
CA ARG A 18 10.13 3.78 -0.75
C ARG A 18 11.58 4.26 -0.66
N ALA A 19 12.49 3.30 -0.46
CA ALA A 19 13.93 3.57 -0.45
C ALA A 19 14.35 4.45 -1.64
N SER A 20 15.33 5.32 -1.46
CA SER A 20 15.72 6.31 -2.47
C SER A 20 16.22 5.71 -3.79
N SER A 21 16.61 4.44 -3.78
CA SER A 21 17.11 3.71 -4.94
C SER A 21 16.24 2.48 -5.26
N GLY A 22 16.41 1.99 -6.48
CA GLY A 22 15.61 0.90 -7.00
C GLY A 22 14.25 1.37 -7.51
N MET A 23 13.29 0.46 -7.50
CA MET A 23 12.03 0.70 -8.18
C MET A 23 11.13 1.63 -7.39
N LEU A 24 10.58 2.63 -8.10
CA LEU A 24 9.77 3.71 -7.52
C LEU A 24 10.53 4.44 -6.40
N GLY A 25 11.87 4.55 -6.56
CA GLY A 25 12.74 5.04 -5.50
C GLY A 25 12.39 6.46 -5.07
N GLY A 26 12.27 6.67 -3.76
CA GLY A 26 11.88 7.95 -3.17
C GLY A 26 10.42 8.36 -3.41
N MET A 27 9.60 7.51 -4.02
CA MET A 27 8.17 7.82 -4.20
C MET A 27 7.38 7.44 -2.96
N ARG A 28 6.30 8.19 -2.70
CA ARG A 28 5.31 7.82 -1.69
C ARG A 28 4.59 6.54 -2.10
N ALA A 29 4.25 5.70 -1.13
CA ALA A 29 3.68 4.38 -1.34
C ALA A 29 2.77 3.97 -0.17
N LEU A 30 1.97 2.92 -0.40
CA LEU A 30 1.53 2.07 0.70
C LEU A 30 2.75 1.27 1.19
N PRO A 31 2.84 0.90 2.48
CA PRO A 31 3.79 -0.11 2.90
C PRO A 31 3.66 -1.37 2.03
N ASP A 32 4.77 -2.01 1.71
CA ASP A 32 4.80 -3.19 0.86
C ASP A 32 5.82 -4.22 1.34
N ASP A 33 5.74 -5.42 0.78
CA ASP A 33 6.53 -6.59 1.17
C ASP A 33 7.96 -6.63 0.60
N GLY A 34 8.45 -5.51 0.06
CA GLY A 34 9.81 -5.39 -0.46
C GLY A 34 10.01 -5.96 -1.86
N TRP A 35 8.92 -6.21 -2.60
CA TRP A 35 8.98 -6.67 -3.98
C TRP A 35 9.84 -5.75 -4.88
N SER A 36 10.40 -6.34 -5.95
CA SER A 36 11.23 -5.64 -6.92
C SER A 36 11.08 -6.19 -8.35
N ALA A 37 11.80 -5.62 -9.32
CA ALA A 37 11.85 -6.16 -10.68
C ALA A 37 12.56 -7.52 -10.73
N ALA A 38 13.44 -7.78 -9.77
CA ALA A 38 14.33 -8.93 -9.75
C ALA A 38 13.77 -10.10 -8.94
N GLY A 39 12.66 -9.91 -8.22
CA GLY A 39 12.10 -10.95 -7.37
C GLY A 39 10.85 -10.53 -6.62
N ASP A 40 10.15 -11.56 -6.14
CA ASP A 40 8.93 -11.44 -5.36
C ASP A 40 9.22 -10.88 -3.96
N GLY A 41 8.25 -10.15 -3.42
CA GLY A 41 8.29 -9.70 -2.03
C GLY A 41 8.01 -10.83 -1.04
N SER A 42 8.48 -10.65 0.19
CA SER A 42 8.31 -11.63 1.28
C SER A 42 8.15 -10.98 2.65
N GLY A 43 8.10 -9.65 2.71
CA GLY A 43 7.82 -8.90 3.92
C GLY A 43 6.43 -9.19 4.47
N GLU A 44 6.36 -9.23 5.80
CA GLU A 44 5.12 -9.36 6.54
C GLU A 44 4.45 -7.98 6.75
N PRO A 45 3.14 -7.94 7.03
CA PRO A 45 2.48 -6.69 7.34
C PRO A 45 3.14 -5.96 8.53
N PRO A 46 3.23 -4.62 8.51
CA PRO A 46 4.01 -3.87 9.49
C PRO A 46 3.40 -3.85 10.90
N VAL A 47 2.13 -4.26 11.04
CA VAL A 47 1.42 -4.32 12.32
C VAL A 47 0.59 -5.59 12.43
N SER A 48 0.45 -6.08 13.66
CA SER A 48 -0.52 -7.12 13.99
C SER A 48 -1.94 -6.57 13.87
N GLY A 49 -2.85 -7.36 13.31
CA GLY A 49 -4.24 -6.95 13.11
C GLY A 49 -5.03 -8.00 12.34
N ALA A 50 -6.33 -7.74 12.19
CA ALA A 50 -7.16 -8.49 11.26
C ALA A 50 -6.92 -7.93 9.85
N TRP A 51 -6.27 -8.72 9.01
CA TRP A 51 -5.98 -8.37 7.62
C TRP A 51 -6.97 -9.04 6.69
N GLU A 52 -7.54 -8.27 5.77
CA GLU A 52 -8.49 -8.74 4.78
C GLU A 52 -7.98 -8.50 3.36
N GLU A 53 -8.24 -9.45 2.47
CA GLU A 53 -7.89 -9.32 1.06
C GLU A 53 -8.80 -8.31 0.35
N ALA A 54 -8.25 -7.17 -0.06
CA ALA A 54 -8.97 -6.18 -0.86
C ALA A 54 -8.99 -6.54 -2.35
N GLY A 55 -8.05 -7.39 -2.79
CA GLY A 55 -7.94 -7.91 -4.16
C GLY A 55 -6.54 -7.74 -4.74
N VAL A 56 -6.43 -7.79 -6.08
CA VAL A 56 -5.15 -7.74 -6.79
C VAL A 56 -5.13 -6.62 -7.82
N VAL A 57 -4.06 -5.83 -7.82
CA VAL A 57 -3.74 -4.86 -8.87
C VAL A 57 -2.73 -5.46 -9.84
N ARG A 58 -3.05 -5.45 -11.14
CA ARG A 58 -2.09 -5.78 -12.21
C ARG A 58 -1.52 -4.50 -12.79
N HIS A 59 -0.19 -4.42 -12.89
CA HIS A 59 0.48 -3.24 -13.44
C HIS A 59 1.68 -3.64 -14.28
N ALA A 60 1.77 -3.05 -15.47
CA ALA A 60 2.92 -3.22 -16.36
C ALA A 60 3.83 -1.98 -16.26
N PHE A 61 5.10 -2.23 -16.02
CA PHE A 61 6.20 -1.30 -16.25
C PHE A 61 6.84 -1.61 -17.61
N THR A 62 7.76 -0.77 -18.08
CA THR A 62 8.42 -0.94 -19.39
C THR A 62 9.10 -2.30 -19.56
N HIS A 63 9.66 -2.87 -18.49
CA HIS A 63 10.49 -4.08 -18.56
C HIS A 63 9.91 -5.30 -17.85
N PHE A 64 8.85 -5.15 -17.06
CA PHE A 64 8.24 -6.25 -16.31
C PHE A 64 6.82 -5.88 -15.89
N ALA A 65 6.03 -6.86 -15.44
CA ALA A 65 4.72 -6.64 -14.85
C ALA A 65 4.67 -7.22 -13.44
N ILE A 66 3.81 -6.64 -12.61
CA ILE A 66 3.53 -7.13 -11.26
C ILE A 66 2.04 -7.39 -11.10
N GLU A 67 1.74 -8.48 -10.42
CA GLU A 67 0.48 -8.67 -9.71
C GLU A 67 0.76 -8.34 -8.23
N LEU A 68 0.07 -7.31 -7.74
CA LEU A 68 0.22 -6.77 -6.39
C LEU A 68 -1.05 -7.09 -5.60
N GLY A 69 -0.97 -8.03 -4.67
CA GLY A 69 -2.03 -8.28 -3.68
C GLY A 69 -2.17 -7.08 -2.76
N VAL A 70 -3.40 -6.71 -2.42
CA VAL A 70 -3.69 -5.58 -1.54
C VAL A 70 -4.41 -6.13 -0.32
N LEU A 71 -3.78 -5.99 0.84
CA LEU A 71 -4.38 -6.34 2.12
C LEU A 71 -4.79 -5.07 2.86
N ARG A 72 -5.94 -5.11 3.53
CA ARG A 72 -6.50 -4.01 4.31
C ARG A 72 -6.51 -4.38 5.79
N CYS A 73 -6.13 -3.43 6.65
CA CYS A 73 -6.33 -3.49 8.09
C CYS A 73 -6.98 -2.19 8.55
N ASP A 74 -8.08 -2.32 9.30
CA ASP A 74 -8.74 -1.22 9.99
C ASP A 74 -8.34 -1.19 11.47
N GLY A 75 -8.34 0.00 12.08
CA GLY A 75 -8.13 0.14 13.53
C GLY A 75 -6.68 -0.02 13.99
N ALA A 76 -5.72 0.35 13.14
CA ALA A 76 -4.29 0.25 13.44
C ALA A 76 -3.85 1.10 14.65
N PRO A 77 -2.74 0.71 15.34
CA PRO A 77 -2.17 1.53 16.41
C PRO A 77 -1.76 2.92 15.90
N ALA A 78 -1.81 3.93 16.78
CA ALA A 78 -1.46 5.31 16.41
C ALA A 78 0.03 5.41 16.06
N ASN A 79 0.84 4.68 16.82
CA ASN A 79 2.29 4.61 16.68
C ASN A 79 2.62 3.47 15.70
N MET A 80 2.73 3.83 14.42
CA MET A 80 3.22 2.92 13.39
C MET A 80 4.74 2.72 13.53
N PRO A 81 5.26 1.51 13.26
CA PRO A 81 6.69 1.30 13.18
C PRO A 81 7.27 1.93 11.90
N GLY A 82 8.48 2.48 12.02
CA GLY A 82 9.19 3.09 10.89
C GLY A 82 8.76 4.52 10.57
N GLU A 83 9.30 5.06 9.48
CA GLU A 83 9.00 6.42 9.01
C GLU A 83 7.81 6.41 8.05
N GLY A 84 6.92 7.37 8.20
CA GLY A 84 5.74 7.54 7.36
C GLY A 84 4.84 8.65 7.88
N GLU A 85 3.68 8.80 7.25
CA GLU A 85 2.70 9.83 7.58
C GLU A 85 1.27 9.29 7.47
N TRP A 86 0.39 9.77 8.35
CA TRP A 86 -1.05 9.57 8.23
C TRP A 86 -1.60 10.57 7.22
N TRP A 87 -2.17 10.07 6.12
CA TRP A 87 -2.74 10.88 5.05
C TRP A 87 -4.27 10.75 5.01
N PRO A 88 -5.05 11.84 4.86
CA PRO A 88 -6.51 11.76 4.81
C PRO A 88 -6.99 10.90 3.62
N VAL A 89 -7.84 9.90 3.89
CA VAL A 89 -8.35 8.97 2.88
C VAL A 89 -9.17 9.68 1.81
N ASP A 90 -9.91 10.72 2.19
CA ASP A 90 -10.71 11.55 1.29
C ASP A 90 -9.85 12.40 0.33
N ARG A 91 -8.56 12.60 0.65
CA ARG A 91 -7.56 13.30 -0.18
C ARG A 91 -6.48 12.38 -0.73
N ILE A 92 -6.71 11.06 -0.77
CA ILE A 92 -5.68 10.11 -1.21
C ILE A 92 -5.19 10.35 -2.64
N GLU A 93 -6.04 10.92 -3.49
CA GLU A 93 -5.69 11.27 -4.88
C GLU A 93 -4.67 12.41 -4.95
N ASP A 94 -4.60 13.26 -3.93
CA ASP A 94 -3.63 14.35 -3.80
C ASP A 94 -2.30 13.89 -3.21
N ALA A 95 -2.19 12.61 -2.82
CA ALA A 95 -1.02 12.07 -2.14
C ALA A 95 0.20 11.88 -3.06
N GLY A 96 0.11 12.16 -4.36
CA GLY A 96 1.24 11.99 -5.28
C GLY A 96 1.72 10.55 -5.40
N LEU A 97 0.83 9.57 -5.16
CA LEU A 97 1.15 8.15 -5.31
C LEU A 97 1.44 7.82 -6.79
N PRO A 98 2.48 7.02 -7.09
CA PRO A 98 2.67 6.52 -8.45
C PRO A 98 1.53 5.58 -8.82
N THR A 99 1.30 5.38 -10.11
CA THR A 99 0.09 4.74 -10.65
C THR A 99 -0.22 3.36 -10.08
N LEU A 100 0.81 2.57 -9.71
CA LEU A 100 0.63 1.28 -9.05
C LEU A 100 -0.06 1.44 -7.69
N PHE A 101 0.47 2.29 -6.82
CA PHE A 101 -0.08 2.52 -5.48
C PHE A 101 -1.39 3.31 -5.52
N ALA A 102 -1.56 4.25 -6.46
CA ALA A 102 -2.85 4.92 -6.65
C ALA A 102 -3.96 3.91 -7.00
N LYS A 103 -3.68 2.91 -7.85
CA LYS A 103 -4.61 1.82 -8.13
C LYS A 103 -4.88 0.95 -6.90
N ALA A 104 -3.84 0.61 -6.13
CA ALA A 104 -3.98 -0.17 -4.89
C ALA A 104 -4.84 0.55 -3.85
N SER A 105 -4.63 1.86 -3.66
CA SER A 105 -5.42 2.71 -2.78
C SER A 105 -6.90 2.74 -3.16
N ARG A 106 -7.23 2.90 -4.45
CA ARG A 106 -8.62 2.85 -4.91
C ARG A 106 -9.27 1.48 -4.67
N LEU A 107 -8.52 0.40 -4.89
CA LEU A 107 -9.01 -0.96 -4.64
C LEU A 107 -9.30 -1.18 -3.15
N ALA A 108 -8.40 -0.78 -2.26
CA ALA A 108 -8.57 -0.90 -0.82
C ALA A 108 -9.74 -0.08 -0.27
N ARG A 109 -9.96 1.14 -0.81
CA ARG A 109 -11.11 1.97 -0.45
C ARG A 109 -12.44 1.31 -0.83
N ALA A 110 -12.54 0.84 -2.08
CA ALA A 110 -13.74 0.17 -2.56
C ALA A 110 -14.04 -1.14 -1.82
N ALA A 111 -13.02 -1.78 -1.22
CA ALA A 111 -13.21 -2.96 -0.37
C ALA A 111 -13.80 -2.59 1.00
N GLY A 112 -13.31 -1.52 1.64
CA GLY A 112 -13.85 -1.03 2.92
C GLY A 112 -15.31 -0.58 2.83
N GLU A 113 -15.71 0.04 1.72
CA GLU A 113 -17.10 0.45 1.47
C GLU A 113 -18.08 -0.73 1.36
N ARG A 114 -17.60 -1.96 1.11
CA ARG A 114 -18.45 -3.16 1.04
C ARG A 114 -18.67 -3.85 2.39
N LEU A 115 -17.89 -3.46 3.41
CA LEU A 115 -17.93 -4.04 4.75
C LEU A 115 -18.82 -3.23 5.72
N LEU A 116 -19.23 -2.03 5.32
CA LEU A 116 -20.16 -1.14 6.02
C LEU A 116 -21.59 -1.33 5.49
#